data_AF-A0A2U8I901-F1
#
_entry.id   AF-A0A2U8I901-F1
#
_cell.length_a   1.000
_cell.length_b   1.000
_cell.length_c   1.000
_cell.angle_alpha   90.00
_cell.angle_beta   90.00
_cell.angle_gamma   90.00
#
_symmetry.space_group_name_H-M   'P 1'
#
loop_
_entity.id
_entity.type
_entity.pdbx_description
1 polymer ?
#
loop_
_entity_poly.entity_id
_entity_poly.type
_entity_poly.pdbx_seq_one_letter_code
_entity_poly.pdbx_strand_id
1 'polypeptide(L)'
;MTEKKNKDKVVAFRLSQEDFAQFEEKLASSNMKRSEFFREIFLNSNVNLTVKSSPTKNLKQLIFYYNKSSNNINQIAYQLNSAHLSEKVSERLYKSVANALIDIRELLLSGVKDAD
;
A
#
# COMPACT_ATOMS: atom_id res chain seq x y z
N MET A 1 9.56 -47.41 -14.72
CA MET A 1 8.27 -47.28 -14.00
C MET A 1 8.38 -46.05 -13.12
N THR A 2 7.70 -44.96 -13.45
CA THR A 2 7.76 -43.71 -12.67
C THR A 2 7.00 -43.90 -11.35
N GLU A 3 7.69 -43.72 -10.22
CA GLU A 3 7.07 -43.81 -8.90
C GLU A 3 5.91 -42.81 -8.78
N LYS A 4 4.73 -43.33 -8.41
CA LYS A 4 3.53 -42.53 -8.17
C LYS A 4 3.75 -41.70 -6.91
N LYS A 5 4.01 -40.40 -7.05
CA LYS A 5 4.08 -39.46 -5.92
C LYS A 5 2.73 -39.44 -5.19
N ASN A 6 2.75 -39.68 -3.88
CA ASN A 6 1.56 -39.59 -3.03
C ASN A 6 1.06 -38.14 -2.93
N LYS A 7 -0.26 -37.97 -3.00
CA LYS A 7 -0.97 -36.68 -2.89
C LYS A 7 -1.63 -36.58 -1.51
N ASP A 8 -0.85 -36.27 -0.47
CA ASP A 8 -1.26 -36.33 0.95
C ASP A 8 -1.74 -34.97 1.53
N LYS A 9 -1.48 -33.86 0.83
CA LYS A 9 -1.91 -32.51 1.26
C LYS A 9 -3.23 -32.11 0.60
N VAL A 10 -4.16 -31.60 1.41
CA VAL A 10 -5.45 -31.06 0.96
C VAL A 10 -5.40 -29.53 1.02
N VAL A 11 -5.70 -28.89 -0.12
CA VAL A 11 -5.90 -27.44 -0.21
C VAL A 11 -7.39 -27.22 -0.52
N ALA A 12 -8.08 -26.49 0.35
CA ALA A 12 -9.50 -26.18 0.21
C ALA A 12 -9.75 -24.70 0.53
N PHE A 13 -10.69 -24.10 -0.18
CA PHE A 13 -11.15 -22.74 0.05
C PHE A 13 -12.66 -22.69 -0.17
N ARG A 14 -13.32 -21.72 0.48
CA ARG A 14 -14.76 -21.53 0.36
C ARG A 14 -15.06 -20.61 -0.81
N LEU A 15 -16.13 -20.91 -1.53
CA LEU A 15 -16.66 -20.10 -2.62
C LEU A 15 -18.05 -19.61 -2.24
N SER A 16 -18.41 -18.42 -2.74
CA SER A 16 -19.81 -18.01 -2.78
C SER A 16 -20.59 -18.88 -3.76
N GLN A 17 -21.93 -18.84 -3.70
CA GLN A 17 -22.77 -19.61 -4.63
C GLN A 17 -22.56 -19.16 -6.08
N GLU A 18 -22.34 -17.86 -6.30
CA GLU A 18 -22.08 -17.25 -7.61
C GLU A 18 -20.73 -17.71 -8.18
N ASP A 19 -19.66 -17.65 -7.37
CA ASP A 19 -18.33 -18.09 -7.81
C ASP A 19 -18.29 -19.60 -8.08
N PHE A 20 -19.05 -20.38 -7.30
CA PHE A 20 -19.15 -21.82 -7.50
C PHE A 20 -19.86 -22.17 -8.81
N ALA A 21 -20.89 -21.41 -9.21
CA ALA A 21 -21.55 -21.61 -10.50
C ALA A 21 -20.59 -21.38 -11.68
N GLN A 22 -19.78 -20.31 -11.63
CA GLN A 22 -18.74 -20.05 -12.64
C GLN A 22 -17.68 -21.16 -12.68
N PHE A 23 -17.33 -21.71 -11.52
CA PHE A 23 -16.39 -22.83 -11.43
C PHE A 23 -16.96 -24.08 -12.12
N GLU A 24 -18.23 -24.45 -11.85
CA GLU A 24 -18.87 -25.62 -12.45
C GLU A 24 -19.03 -25.48 -13.98
N GLU A 25 -19.33 -24.28 -14.49
CA GLU A 25 -19.42 -24.03 -15.94
C GLU A 25 -18.06 -24.24 -16.65
N LYS A 26 -16.99 -23.71 -16.07
CA LYS A 26 -15.62 -23.89 -16.60
C LYS A 26 -15.17 -25.35 -16.50
N LEU A 27 -15.58 -26.05 -15.45
CA LEU A 27 -15.29 -27.47 -15.30
C LEU A 27 -16.02 -28.29 -16.37
N ALA A 28 -17.32 -28.03 -16.59
CA ALA A 28 -18.14 -28.73 -17.57
C ALA A 28 -17.60 -28.57 -18.99
N SER A 29 -17.14 -27.36 -19.35
CA SER A 29 -16.54 -27.09 -20.66
C SER A 29 -15.16 -27.72 -20.86
N SER A 30 -14.42 -27.99 -19.77
CA SER A 30 -13.08 -28.60 -19.84
C SER A 30 -13.06 -30.12 -20.03
N ASN A 31 -14.18 -30.81 -19.76
CA ASN A 31 -14.28 -32.28 -19.72
C ASN A 31 -13.25 -32.97 -18.78
N MET A 32 -12.76 -32.24 -17.77
CA MET A 32 -11.79 -32.73 -16.78
C MET A 32 -12.45 -33.07 -15.44
N LYS A 33 -11.80 -33.93 -14.65
CA LYS A 33 -12.19 -34.10 -13.24
C LYS A 33 -11.80 -32.84 -12.44
N ARG A 34 -12.59 -32.49 -11.41
CA ARG A 34 -12.33 -31.34 -10.52
C ARG A 34 -10.86 -31.20 -10.11
N SER A 35 -10.24 -32.29 -9.67
CA SER A 35 -8.86 -32.27 -9.19
C SER A 35 -7.81 -32.11 -10.30
N GLU A 36 -8.14 -32.47 -11.53
CA GLU A 36 -7.28 -32.32 -12.70
C GLU A 36 -7.35 -30.89 -13.22
N PHE A 37 -8.57 -30.37 -13.39
CA PHE A 37 -8.85 -28.97 -13.71
C PHE A 37 -8.17 -28.00 -12.74
N PHE A 38 -8.30 -28.23 -11.43
CA PHE A 38 -7.64 -27.38 -10.43
C PHE A 38 -6.11 -27.47 -10.49
N ARG A 39 -5.52 -28.63 -10.80
CA ARG A 39 -4.07 -28.75 -10.92
C ARG A 39 -3.56 -28.06 -12.17
N GLU A 40 -4.27 -28.22 -13.28
CA GLU A 40 -3.96 -27.57 -14.54
C GLU A 40 -3.96 -26.04 -14.35
N ILE A 41 -5.03 -25.50 -13.78
CA ILE A 41 -5.10 -24.06 -13.49
C ILE A 41 -4.05 -23.69 -12.45
N PHE A 42 -4.04 -24.29 -11.27
CA PHE A 42 -3.19 -23.81 -10.17
C PHE A 42 -1.68 -23.96 -10.42
N LEU A 43 -1.25 -25.00 -11.15
CA LEU A 43 0.17 -25.28 -11.38
C LEU A 43 0.69 -24.78 -12.73
N ASN A 44 -0.16 -24.77 -13.78
CA ASN A 44 0.27 -24.42 -15.13
C ASN A 44 -0.20 -23.04 -15.58
N SER A 45 -1.11 -22.38 -14.85
CA SER A 45 -1.47 -21.01 -15.21
C SER A 45 -0.33 -20.04 -14.88
N ASN A 46 0.02 -19.23 -15.86
CA ASN A 46 0.79 -18.01 -15.66
C ASN A 46 -0.09 -16.97 -14.96
N VAL A 47 -0.49 -17.24 -13.71
CA VAL A 47 -1.19 -16.26 -12.91
C VAL A 47 -0.17 -15.22 -12.47
N ASN A 48 -0.33 -14.00 -12.98
CA ASN A 48 0.24 -12.82 -12.36
C ASN A 48 -0.42 -12.68 -10.98
N LEU A 49 0.17 -13.33 -9.99
CA LEU A 49 -0.22 -13.14 -8.60
C LEU A 49 0.03 -11.67 -8.29
N THR A 50 -1.04 -10.90 -8.15
CA THR A 50 -0.99 -9.59 -7.50
C THR A 50 -0.64 -9.87 -6.05
N VAL A 51 0.66 -10.02 -5.76
CA VAL A 51 1.17 -10.04 -4.40
C VAL A 51 0.64 -8.76 -3.78
N LYS A 52 -0.30 -8.89 -2.84
CA LYS A 52 -0.65 -7.81 -1.93
C LYS A 52 0.59 -7.58 -1.09
N SER A 53 1.54 -6.83 -1.64
CA SER A 53 2.72 -6.37 -0.94
C SER A 53 2.21 -5.74 0.34
N SER A 54 2.47 -6.38 1.48
CA SER A 54 2.28 -5.73 2.78
C SER A 54 3.03 -4.39 2.68
N PRO A 55 2.44 -3.25 3.11
CA PRO A 55 3.08 -1.95 2.95
C PRO A 55 4.52 -2.08 3.42
N THR A 56 5.45 -1.88 2.47
CA THR A 56 6.86 -2.20 2.64
C THR A 56 7.30 -1.53 3.94
N LYS A 57 8.08 -2.20 4.79
CA LYS A 57 8.54 -1.64 6.08
C LYS A 57 9.06 -0.19 5.95
N ASN A 58 9.63 0.11 4.78
CA ASN A 58 10.09 1.44 4.36
C ASN A 58 8.98 2.50 4.28
N LEU A 59 7.76 2.17 3.83
CA LEU A 59 6.65 3.11 3.72
C LEU A 59 6.18 3.61 5.10
N LYS A 60 6.01 2.70 6.07
CA LYS A 60 5.65 3.09 7.45
C LYS A 60 6.72 3.99 8.07
N GLN A 61 7.98 3.69 7.80
CA GLN A 61 9.11 4.47 8.30
C GLN A 61 9.19 5.85 7.62
N LEU A 62 8.85 5.92 6.33
CA LEU A 62 8.74 7.17 5.58
C LEU A 62 7.62 8.04 6.15
N ILE A 63 6.40 7.51 6.29
CA ILE A 63 5.26 8.22 6.89
C ILE A 63 5.61 8.72 8.30
N PHE A 64 6.31 7.92 9.10
CA PHE A 64 6.78 8.34 10.42
C PHE A 64 7.71 9.57 10.36
N TYR A 65 8.71 9.57 9.48
CA TYR A 65 9.62 10.70 9.32
C TYR A 65 8.92 11.94 8.75
N TYR A 66 7.98 11.76 7.81
CA TYR A 66 7.15 12.85 7.30
C TYR A 66 6.36 13.55 8.42
N ASN A 67 5.72 12.77 9.30
CA ASN A 67 5.00 13.31 10.45
C ASN A 67 5.92 14.03 11.45
N LYS A 68 7.12 13.52 11.68
CA LYS A 68 8.13 14.20 12.52
C LYS A 68 8.57 15.53 11.92
N SER A 69 8.83 15.57 10.61
CA SER A 69 9.19 16.79 9.89
C SER A 69 8.07 17.82 9.95
N SER A 70 6.82 17.42 9.74
CA SER A 70 5.64 18.29 9.83
C SER A 70 5.49 18.94 11.21
N ASN A 71 5.71 18.18 12.28
CA ASN A 71 5.69 18.72 13.65
C ASN A 71 6.82 19.73 13.90
N ASN A 72 8.04 19.45 13.41
CA ASN A 72 9.16 20.39 13.53
C ASN A 72 8.87 21.71 12.78
N ILE A 73 8.26 21.63 11.60
CA ILE A 73 7.83 22.81 10.82
C ILE A 73 6.84 23.65 11.62
N ASN A 74 5.84 23.03 12.27
CA ASN A 74 4.89 23.75 13.11
C ASN A 74 5.58 24.45 14.29
N GLN A 75 6.60 23.83 14.90
CA GLN A 75 7.36 24.45 15.98
C GLN A 75 8.16 25.66 15.51
N ILE A 76 8.81 25.55 14.33
CA ILE A 76 9.54 26.68 13.73
C ILE A 76 8.57 27.80 13.39
N ALA A 77 7.40 27.50 12.83
CA ALA A 77 6.37 28.49 12.53
C ALA A 77 5.88 29.21 13.80
N TYR A 78 5.69 28.48 14.90
CA TYR A 78 5.32 29.06 16.19
C TYR A 78 6.40 30.01 16.73
N GLN A 79 7.67 29.59 16.71
CA GLN A 79 8.80 30.43 17.14
C GLN A 79 8.95 31.67 16.26
N LEU A 80 8.81 31.52 14.94
CA LEU A 80 8.86 32.61 13.98
C LEU A 80 7.76 33.64 14.26
N ASN A 81 6.53 33.19 14.53
CA ASN A 81 5.42 34.07 14.88
C ASN A 81 5.69 34.84 16.18
N SER A 82 6.19 34.15 17.22
CA SER A 82 6.57 34.81 18.48
C SER A 82 7.70 35.84 18.29
N ALA A 83 8.70 35.53 17.46
CA ALA A 83 9.79 36.44 17.14
C ALA A 83 9.32 37.67 16.35
N HIS A 84 8.33 37.50 15.46
CA HIS A 84 7.72 38.61 14.74
C HIS A 84 6.87 39.51 15.66
N LEU A 85 6.05 38.92 16.53
CA LEU A 85 5.23 39.66 17.52
C LEU A 85 6.07 40.43 18.54
N SER A 86 7.31 40.01 18.78
CA SER A 86 8.27 40.72 19.63
C SER A 86 9.20 41.66 18.84
N GLU A 87 8.88 41.95 17.58
CA GLU A 87 9.62 42.85 16.68
C GLU A 87 11.09 42.46 16.43
N LYS A 88 11.49 41.24 16.81
CA LYS A 88 12.85 40.71 16.59
C LYS A 88 13.10 40.32 15.13
N VAL A 89 12.02 40.15 14.36
CA VAL A 89 12.05 39.74 12.95
C VAL A 89 11.20 40.68 12.12
N SER A 90 11.80 41.23 11.05
CA SER A 90 11.08 42.08 10.10
C SER A 90 9.91 41.35 9.44
N GLU A 91 8.84 42.06 9.12
CA GLU A 91 7.67 41.50 8.43
C GLU A 91 8.04 40.84 7.08
N ARG A 92 9.01 41.41 6.35
CA ARG A 92 9.54 40.84 5.10
C ARG A 92 10.15 39.46 5.32
N LEU A 93 10.99 39.32 6.35
CA LEU A 93 11.61 38.04 6.69
C LEU A 93 10.59 37.04 7.21
N TYR A 94 9.65 37.50 8.05
CA TYR A 94 8.53 36.71 8.55
C TYR A 94 7.73 36.08 7.41
N LYS A 95 7.25 36.88 6.46
CA LYS A 95 6.47 36.41 5.30
C LYS A 95 7.27 35.44 4.43
N SER A 96 8.55 35.74 4.17
CA SER A 96 9.41 34.88 3.36
C SER A 96 9.60 33.50 3.98
N VAL A 97 9.85 33.43 5.29
CA VAL A 97 10.05 32.15 5.98
C VAL A 97 8.73 31.41 6.15
N ALA A 98 7.64 32.11 6.48
CA ALA A 98 6.31 31.51 6.60
C ALA A 98 5.86 30.83 5.29
N ASN A 99 6.05 31.50 4.15
CA ASN A 99 5.74 30.91 2.84
C ASN A 99 6.58 29.64 2.57
N ALA A 100 7.88 29.68 2.84
CA ALA A 100 8.74 28.50 2.66
C ALA A 100 8.33 27.32 3.56
N LEU A 101 7.90 27.58 4.80
CA LEU A 101 7.40 26.54 5.72
C LEU A 101 6.08 25.94 5.24
N ILE A 102 5.19 26.76 4.66
CA ILE A 102 3.93 26.30 4.06
C ILE A 102 4.23 25.41 2.85
N ASP A 103 5.13 25.82 1.95
CA ASP A 103 5.50 25.05 0.75
C ASP A 103 6.05 23.67 1.12
N ILE A 104 6.96 23.61 2.11
CA ILE A 104 7.50 22.33 2.60
C ILE A 104 6.38 21.46 3.19
N ARG A 105 5.47 22.04 3.97
CA ARG A 105 4.35 21.29 4.57
C ARG A 105 3.43 20.69 3.50
N GLU A 106 3.08 21.46 2.47
CA GLU A 106 2.22 20.99 1.38
C GLU A 106 2.89 19.86 0.58
N LEU A 107 4.17 20.00 0.25
CA LEU A 107 4.95 18.94 -0.41
C LEU A 107 4.99 17.65 0.43
N LEU A 108 5.16 17.78 1.75
CA LEU A 108 5.15 16.64 2.66
C LEU A 108 3.76 15.98 2.71
N LEU A 109 2.68 16.76 2.79
CA LEU A 109 1.31 16.22 2.84
C LEU A 109 0.89 15.56 1.53
N SER A 110 1.30 16.09 0.37
CA SER A 110 1.07 15.44 -0.92
C SER A 110 1.67 14.05 -0.95
N GLY A 111 2.95 13.91 -0.55
CA GLY A 111 3.63 12.62 -0.54
C GLY A 111 3.03 11.58 0.41
N VAL A 112 2.34 12.00 1.48
CA VAL A 112 1.61 11.08 2.36
C VAL A 112 0.29 10.63 1.72
N LYS A 113 -0.48 11.57 1.13
CA LYS A 113 -1.74 11.27 0.45
C LYS A 113 -1.56 10.33 -0.75
N ASP A 114 -0.47 10.47 -1.48
CA ASP A 114 -0.15 9.62 -2.64
C ASP A 114 0.26 8.19 -2.23
N ALA A 115 0.52 7.97 -0.93
CA ALA A 115 1.03 6.71 -0.40
C ALA A 115 0.02 5.93 0.47
N ASP A 116 -1.08 6.57 0.89
CA ASP A 116 -2.25 5.96 1.53
C ASP A 116 -3.26 5.43 0.51
#